data_AF-A0A522PBL5-F1
#
_entry.id   AF-A0A522PBL5-F1
#
_cell.length_a   1.000
_cell.length_b   1.000
_cell.length_c   1.000
_cell.angle_alpha   90.00
_cell.angle_beta   90.00
_cell.angle_gamma   90.00
#
_symmetry.space_group_name_H-M   'P 1'
#
loop_
_entity.id
_entity.type
_entity.pdbx_description
1 polymer ?
#
loop_
_entity_poly.entity_id
_entity_poly.type
_entity_poly.pdbx_seq_one_letter_code
_entity_poly.pdbx_strand_id
1 'polypeptide(L)'
;MPLSVPLWLRSRSGADRVGAALQLASICSVNLAEVVTKLVDAGMALDHARSLLSKLSLSVVPFDEDLAYTSAELRTTTKSLGLSLGDRACLALGRRLQARVLTADAAWAGMKDVDITIDVIR
;
A
#
# COMPACT_ATOMS: atom_id res chain seq x y z
N MET A 1 -6.16 15.14 -6.41
CA MET A 1 -4.84 14.73 -5.89
C MET A 1 -4.72 13.22 -6.08
N PRO A 2 -3.63 12.69 -6.67
CA PRO A 2 -3.45 11.25 -6.76
C PRO A 2 -3.27 10.67 -5.35
N LEU A 3 -3.97 9.58 -5.05
CA LEU A 3 -3.84 8.85 -3.79
C LEU A 3 -2.48 8.12 -3.81
N SER A 4 -1.45 8.74 -3.24
CA SER A 4 -0.14 8.09 -3.03
C SER A 4 -0.22 7.08 -1.88
N VAL A 5 -1.08 6.07 -1.97
CA VAL A 5 -1.11 4.97 -1.01
C VAL A 5 -0.76 3.69 -1.74
N PRO A 6 0.33 2.99 -1.33
CA PRO A 6 0.76 1.79 -2.00
C PRO A 6 -0.24 0.65 -1.75
N LEU A 7 -0.67 0.01 -2.85
CA LEU A 7 -1.75 -0.98 -2.90
C LEU A 7 -1.23 -2.24 -3.62
N TRP A 8 -1.71 -3.43 -3.27
CA TRP A 8 -1.30 -4.68 -3.92
C TRP A 8 -2.15 -5.02 -5.15
N LEU A 9 -1.60 -5.48 -6.29
CA LEU A 9 -2.36 -5.93 -7.47
C LEU A 9 -1.62 -7.05 -8.23
N ARG A 10 -2.34 -8.10 -8.64
CA ARG A 10 -1.82 -9.20 -9.47
C ARG A 10 -1.69 -8.78 -10.95
N SER A 11 -0.48 -8.33 -11.36
CA SER A 11 0.09 -8.19 -12.72
C SER A 11 -0.73 -7.60 -13.91
N ARG A 12 -0.22 -6.48 -14.49
CA ARG A 12 -0.23 -5.93 -15.89
C ARG A 12 -0.78 -4.49 -16.06
N SER A 13 0.12 -3.54 -16.41
CA SER A 13 0.10 -2.08 -16.82
C SER A 13 -1.15 -1.14 -16.84
N GLY A 14 -0.95 0.09 -16.30
CA GLY A 14 -1.64 1.39 -16.53
C GLY A 14 -3.12 1.56 -16.13
N ALA A 15 -3.49 2.69 -15.49
CA ALA A 15 -4.81 3.21 -15.06
C ALA A 15 -6.08 2.32 -15.12
N ASP A 16 -6.41 1.69 -16.26
CA ASP A 16 -7.43 0.62 -16.38
C ASP A 16 -7.14 -0.60 -15.48
N ARG A 17 -5.87 -0.77 -15.06
CA ARG A 17 -5.34 -1.69 -14.05
C ARG A 17 -6.03 -1.66 -12.71
N VAL A 18 -6.34 -0.45 -12.26
CA VAL A 18 -6.65 -0.22 -10.84
C VAL A 18 -8.00 -0.85 -10.53
N GLY A 19 -9.01 -0.65 -11.40
CA GLY A 19 -10.35 -1.19 -11.20
C GLY A 19 -10.42 -2.73 -11.17
N ALA A 20 -9.78 -3.41 -12.13
CA ALA A 20 -9.84 -4.87 -12.21
C ALA A 20 -9.00 -5.57 -11.14
N ALA A 21 -7.85 -5.02 -10.77
CA ALA A 21 -6.98 -5.70 -9.83
C ALA A 21 -7.31 -5.37 -8.36
N LEU A 22 -8.07 -4.30 -8.10
CA LEU A 22 -8.59 -3.97 -6.76
C LEU A 22 -9.39 -5.13 -6.16
N GLN A 23 -10.05 -5.94 -7.01
CA GLN A 23 -10.85 -7.10 -6.56
C GLN A 23 -10.04 -8.22 -5.90
N LEU A 24 -8.72 -8.26 -6.11
CA LEU A 24 -7.83 -9.23 -5.48
C LEU A 24 -6.80 -8.56 -4.58
N ALA A 25 -6.87 -7.25 -4.39
CA ALA A 25 -5.86 -6.48 -3.68
C ALA A 25 -5.95 -6.68 -2.16
N SER A 26 -4.79 -6.74 -1.50
CA SER A 26 -4.66 -6.67 -0.05
C SER A 26 -4.12 -5.30 0.37
N ILE A 27 -4.61 -4.79 1.50
CA ILE A 27 -4.15 -3.54 2.09
C ILE A 27 -3.91 -3.74 3.59
N CYS A 28 -2.79 -3.26 4.10
CA CYS A 28 -2.55 -3.23 5.54
C CYS A 28 -3.49 -2.22 6.21
N SER A 29 -3.99 -2.50 7.41
CA SER A 29 -4.86 -1.59 8.15
C SER A 29 -4.24 -0.20 8.37
N VAL A 30 -2.90 -0.10 8.46
CA VAL A 30 -2.17 1.17 8.52
C VAL A 30 -2.35 1.97 7.23
N ASN A 31 -2.16 1.34 6.07
CA ASN A 31 -2.34 2.02 4.77
C ASN A 31 -3.81 2.34 4.50
N LEU A 32 -4.75 1.50 4.95
CA LEU A 32 -6.18 1.81 4.89
C LEU A 32 -6.49 3.10 5.65
N ALA A 33 -5.91 3.29 6.84
CA ALA A 33 -6.08 4.52 7.61
C ALA A 33 -5.56 5.74 6.82
N GLU A 34 -4.40 5.64 6.15
CA GLU A 34 -3.89 6.72 5.29
C GLU A 34 -4.82 7.05 4.13
N VAL A 35 -5.41 6.05 3.46
CA VAL A 35 -6.40 6.27 2.40
C VAL A 35 -7.60 7.03 2.96
N VAL A 36 -8.19 6.52 4.04
CA VAL A 36 -9.41 7.10 4.63
C VAL A 36 -9.15 8.53 5.10
N THR A 37 -8.03 8.80 5.77
CA THR A 37 -7.64 10.15 6.19
C THR A 37 -7.51 11.09 4.99
N LYS A 38 -6.83 10.68 3.90
CA LYS A 38 -6.71 11.51 2.69
C LYS A 38 -8.06 11.82 2.04
N LEU A 39 -9.01 10.87 2.06
CA LEU A 39 -10.36 11.10 1.55
C LEU A 39 -11.12 12.11 2.43
N VAL A 40 -11.00 11.98 3.75
CA VAL A 40 -11.61 12.91 4.71
C VAL A 40 -11.02 14.31 4.57
N ASP A 41 -9.70 14.43 4.47
CA ASP A 41 -9.00 15.70 4.26
C ASP A 41 -9.41 16.38 2.94
N ALA A 42 -9.78 15.58 1.93
CA ALA A 42 -10.33 16.05 0.66
C ALA A 42 -11.82 16.45 0.73
N GLY A 43 -12.43 16.44 1.92
CA GLY A 43 -13.82 16.84 2.17
C GLY A 43 -14.84 15.71 2.07
N MET A 44 -14.41 14.45 1.96
CA MET A 44 -15.33 13.31 1.96
C MET A 44 -15.79 12.97 3.38
N ALA A 45 -17.10 12.78 3.58
CA ALA A 45 -17.60 12.26 4.85
C ALA A 45 -17.05 10.84 5.12
N LEU A 46 -16.72 10.53 6.38
CA LEU A 46 -16.13 9.24 6.77
C LEU A 46 -17.01 8.05 6.34
N ASP A 47 -18.33 8.15 6.50
CA ASP A 47 -19.27 7.11 6.08
C ASP A 47 -19.27 6.89 4.57
N HIS A 48 -19.10 7.97 3.79
CA HIS A 48 -18.95 7.88 2.34
C HIS A 48 -17.63 7.21 1.97
N ALA A 49 -16.53 7.55 2.64
CA ALA A 49 -15.24 6.88 2.43
C ALA A 49 -15.33 5.38 2.74
N ARG A 50 -15.99 5.00 3.84
CA ARG A 50 -16.23 3.60 4.22
C ARG A 50 -17.06 2.86 3.17
N SER A 51 -18.14 3.48 2.68
CA SER A 51 -19.02 2.92 1.64
C SER A 51 -18.32 2.80 0.28
N LEU A 52 -17.42 3.74 -0.05
CA LEU A 52 -16.63 3.66 -1.27
C LEU A 52 -15.64 2.49 -1.20
N LEU A 53 -14.89 2.37 -0.10
CA LEU A 53 -13.86 1.35 0.07
C LEU A 53 -14.44 -0.06 0.20
N SER A 54 -15.63 -0.22 0.78
CA SER A 54 -16.30 -1.54 0.85
C SER A 54 -16.67 -2.08 -0.54
N LYS A 55 -16.88 -1.21 -1.54
CA LYS A 55 -17.17 -1.62 -2.93
C LYS A 55 -15.93 -2.11 -3.68
N LEU A 56 -14.73 -1.76 -3.22
CA LEU A 56 -13.48 -2.10 -3.91
C LEU A 56 -13.04 -3.56 -3.69
N SER A 57 -13.74 -4.33 -2.85
CA SER A 57 -13.43 -5.74 -2.53
C SER A 57 -11.99 -5.97 -2.05
N LEU A 58 -11.42 -4.97 -1.35
CA LEU A 58 -10.09 -5.03 -0.76
C LEU A 58 -10.06 -5.98 0.44
N SER A 59 -9.08 -6.88 0.49
CA SER A 59 -8.80 -7.66 1.69
C SER A 59 -7.96 -6.81 2.66
N VAL A 60 -8.56 -6.38 3.76
CA VAL A 60 -7.85 -5.64 4.81
C VAL A 60 -7.10 -6.63 5.71
N VAL A 61 -5.78 -6.49 5.79
CA VAL A 61 -4.92 -7.29 6.67
C VAL A 61 -4.59 -6.48 7.93
N PRO A 62 -4.92 -6.98 9.14
CA PRO A 62 -4.55 -6.32 10.38
C PRO A 62 -3.04 -6.15 10.53
N PHE A 63 -2.61 -4.98 11.02
CA PHE A 63 -1.22 -4.75 11.41
C PHE A 63 -0.95 -5.39 12.77
N ASP A 64 -0.59 -6.67 12.73
CA ASP A 64 -0.26 -7.48 13.91
C ASP A 64 1.22 -7.37 14.31
N GLU A 65 1.60 -8.14 15.33
CA GLU A 65 2.95 -8.15 15.90
C GLU A 65 4.04 -8.48 14.85
N ASP A 66 3.81 -9.46 13.97
CA ASP A 66 4.79 -9.86 12.97
C ASP A 66 4.97 -8.79 11.87
N LEU A 67 3.89 -8.09 11.46
CA LEU A 67 4.04 -6.92 10.58
C LEU A 67 4.75 -5.77 11.29
N ALA A 68 4.52 -5.60 12.60
CA ALA A 68 5.21 -4.58 13.37
C ALA A 68 6.72 -4.80 13.37
N TYR A 69 7.20 -6.00 13.72
CA TYR A 69 8.62 -6.32 13.70
C TYR A 69 9.22 -6.27 12.29
N THR A 70 8.55 -6.82 11.29
CA THR A 70 9.01 -6.78 9.89
C THR A 70 9.12 -5.33 9.38
N SER A 71 8.14 -4.47 9.71
CA SER A 71 8.18 -3.06 9.33
C SER A 71 9.31 -2.28 10.02
N ALA A 72 9.69 -2.69 11.24
CA ALA A 72 10.79 -2.10 11.98
C ALA A 72 12.14 -2.56 11.42
N GLU A 73 12.28 -3.83 11.05
CA GLU A 73 13.48 -4.37 10.40
C GLU A 73 13.80 -3.64 9.10
N LEU A 74 12.77 -3.40 8.26
CA LEU A 74 12.89 -2.67 7.01
C LEU A 74 13.44 -1.24 7.19
N ARG A 75 13.33 -0.66 8.39
CA ARG A 75 13.80 0.72 8.65
C ARG A 75 15.32 0.87 8.50
N THR A 76 16.09 -0.21 8.62
CA THR A 76 17.54 -0.19 8.43
C THR A 76 17.90 -0.02 6.97
N THR A 77 17.24 -0.77 6.07
CA THR A 77 17.50 -0.75 4.63
C THR A 77 16.80 0.41 3.91
N THR A 78 15.70 0.93 4.47
CA THR A 78 14.93 2.02 3.83
C THR A 78 15.17 3.40 4.46
N LYS A 79 16.13 3.54 5.39
CA LYS A 79 16.41 4.83 6.10
C LYS A 79 16.73 5.97 5.14
N SER A 80 17.58 5.70 4.15
CA SER A 80 18.05 6.67 3.16
C SER A 80 16.94 7.17 2.23
N LEU A 81 15.86 6.40 2.11
CA LEU A 81 14.71 6.71 1.25
C LEU A 81 13.63 7.51 1.98
N GLY A 82 13.78 7.75 3.29
CA GLY A 82 12.82 8.52 4.06
C GLY A 82 11.44 7.86 4.22
N LEU A 83 11.33 6.55 4.02
CA LEU A 83 10.04 5.85 4.05
C LEU A 83 9.33 6.01 5.40
N SER A 84 8.03 6.29 5.34
CA SER A 84 7.13 6.39 6.49
C SER A 84 6.85 5.02 7.13
N LEU A 85 6.11 5.01 8.23
CA LEU A 85 5.61 3.75 8.80
C LEU A 85 4.62 3.06 7.84
N GLY A 86 3.74 3.82 7.19
CA GLY A 86 2.79 3.27 6.21
C GLY A 86 3.50 2.61 5.04
N ASP A 87 4.55 3.24 4.53
CA ASP A 87 5.38 2.68 3.46
C ASP A 87 6.00 1.34 3.85
N ARG A 88 6.60 1.28 5.04
CA ARG A 88 7.20 0.04 5.56
C ARG A 88 6.15 -1.01 5.91
N ALA A 89 4.96 -0.63 6.36
CA ALA A 89 3.86 -1.54 6.59
C ALA A 89 3.37 -2.20 5.29
N CYS A 90 3.32 -1.44 4.19
CA CYS A 90 2.98 -1.98 2.88
C CYS A 90 4.05 -2.95 2.36
N LEU A 91 5.34 -2.60 2.51
CA LEU A 91 6.45 -3.49 2.18
C LEU A 91 6.45 -4.77 3.05
N ALA A 92 6.24 -4.64 4.36
CA ALA A 92 6.14 -5.78 5.26
C ALA A 92 5.01 -6.74 4.86
N LEU A 93 3.84 -6.20 4.49
CA LEU A 93 2.74 -7.00 3.97
C LEU A 93 3.09 -7.68 2.64
N GLY A 94 3.79 -6.97 1.75
CA GLY A 94 4.31 -7.53 0.50
C GLY A 94 5.23 -8.73 0.73
N ARG A 95 6.14 -8.65 1.71
CA ARG A 95 6.99 -9.79 2.11
C ARG A 95 6.16 -10.95 2.63
N ARG A 96 5.26 -10.70 3.58
CA ARG A 96 4.42 -11.74 4.18
C ARG A 96 3.62 -12.52 3.13
N LEU A 97 3.03 -11.80 2.18
CA LEU A 97 2.22 -12.41 1.13
C LEU A 97 3.05 -12.94 -0.05
N GLN A 98 4.38 -12.76 -0.02
CA GLN A 98 5.30 -13.06 -1.12
C GLN A 98 4.82 -12.45 -2.46
N ALA A 99 4.44 -11.17 -2.38
CA ALA A 99 3.60 -10.55 -3.39
C ALA A 99 4.16 -9.21 -3.88
N ARG A 100 3.83 -8.83 -5.13
CA ARG A 100 4.30 -7.57 -5.74
C ARG A 100 3.67 -6.34 -5.10
N VAL A 101 4.46 -5.43 -4.54
CA VAL A 101 3.94 -4.17 -4.00
C VAL A 101 3.81 -3.13 -5.11
N LEU A 102 2.71 -2.38 -5.13
CA LEU A 102 2.59 -1.25 -6.05
C LEU A 102 2.65 0.05 -5.30
N THR A 103 3.19 1.03 -5.98
CA THR A 103 3.25 2.39 -5.47
C THR A 103 3.15 3.38 -6.62
N ALA A 104 2.58 4.54 -6.34
CA ALA A 104 2.67 5.69 -7.22
C ALA A 104 3.96 6.51 -6.95
N ASP A 105 4.71 6.15 -5.90
CA ASP A 105 5.93 6.84 -5.51
C ASP A 105 7.14 6.34 -6.33
N ALA A 106 7.65 7.23 -7.18
CA ALA A 106 8.83 6.95 -7.98
C ALA A 106 10.10 6.75 -7.14
N ALA A 107 10.15 7.24 -5.90
CA ALA A 107 11.30 7.05 -5.01
C ALA A 107 11.57 5.59 -4.66
N TRP A 108 10.58 4.72 -4.85
CA TRP A 108 10.69 3.28 -4.63
C TRP A 108 11.28 2.55 -5.85
N ALA A 109 11.34 3.21 -7.02
CA ALA A 109 11.92 2.61 -8.22
C ALA A 109 13.43 2.39 -8.00
N GLY A 110 13.85 1.13 -7.96
CA GLY A 110 15.26 0.76 -7.83
C GLY A 110 15.71 0.38 -6.41
N MET A 111 14.78 0.15 -5.48
CA MET A 111 15.12 -0.54 -4.22
C MET A 111 15.67 -1.94 -4.53
N LYS A 112 16.95 -2.17 -4.20
CA LYS A 112 17.63 -3.46 -4.42
C LYS A 112 17.74 -4.31 -3.14
N ASP A 113 17.70 -3.66 -1.98
CA ASP A 113 17.95 -4.29 -0.67
C ASP A 113 16.67 -4.75 0.03
N VAL A 114 15.60 -4.94 -0.74
CA VAL A 114 14.31 -5.40 -0.24
C VAL A 114 13.87 -6.57 -1.11
N ASP A 115 13.74 -7.75 -0.52
CA ASP A 115 13.28 -8.97 -1.20
C ASP A 115 11.77 -8.92 -1.53
N ILE A 116 11.39 -7.90 -2.29
CA ILE A 116 10.02 -7.61 -2.72
C ILE A 116 10.09 -7.04 -4.13
N THR A 117 9.28 -7.59 -5.02
CA THR A 117 9.10 -6.99 -6.34
C THR A 117 8.20 -5.76 -6.25
N ILE A 118 8.67 -4.61 -6.72
CA ILE A 118 7.92 -3.35 -6.69
C ILE A 118 7.58 -2.91 -8.11
N ASP A 119 6.31 -2.64 -8.34
CA ASP A 119 5.78 -2.14 -9.60
C ASP A 119 5.33 -0.68 -9.37
N VAL A 120 6.03 0.29 -9.97
CA VAL A 120 5.57 1.69 -9.92
C VAL A 120 4.47 1.89 -10.96
N ILE A 121 3.25 2.23 -10.52
CA ILE A 121 2.15 2.54 -11.42
C ILE A 121 2.19 4.04 -11.72
N ARG A 122 2.31 4.38 -13.01
CA ARG A 122 2.14 5.74 -13.55
C ARG A 122 0.76 5.86 -14.19
#